data_AF-A0A327S013-F1
#
_entry.id   AF-A0A327S013-F1
#
_cell.length_a   1.000
_cell.length_b   1.000
_cell.length_c   1.000
_cell.angle_alpha   90.00
_cell.angle_beta   90.00
_cell.angle_gamma   90.00
#
_symmetry.space_group_name_H-M   'P 1'
#
loop_
_entity.id
_entity.type
_entity.pdbx_description
1 polymer ?
#
loop_
_entity_poly.entity_id
_entity_poly.type
_entity_poly.pdbx_seq_one_letter_code
_entity_poly.pdbx_strand_id
1 'polypeptide(L)'
;MDLFLWLDILPDASNTWTDYLLLFLGILLIGLGGGLYVSGGVGAGPRDGFMLSISERTGLSVAKARIMVEGIVLAIGFLLGGPVFWATFIYTLILSPIFQFSLKFFTRLRSKLEGGY
;
A
#
# COMPACT_ATOMS: atom_id res chain seq x y z
N MET A 1 4.67 -6.71 14.69
CA MET A 1 5.92 -5.98 14.44
C MET A 1 6.90 -6.20 15.58
N ASP A 2 6.48 -6.03 16.83
CA ASP A 2 7.37 -6.20 18.00
C ASP A 2 8.01 -7.59 18.11
N LEU A 3 7.27 -8.66 17.76
CA LEU A 3 7.82 -10.02 17.74
C LEU A 3 9.00 -10.19 16.77
N PHE A 4 8.94 -9.57 15.59
CA PHE A 4 10.00 -9.67 14.58
C PHE A 4 11.24 -8.87 14.99
N LEU A 5 11.03 -7.70 15.60
CA LEU A 5 12.13 -6.89 16.15
C LEU A 5 12.79 -7.59 17.34
N TRP A 6 12.01 -8.29 18.17
CA TRP A 6 12.53 -9.06 19.30
C TRP A 6 13.36 -10.28 18.87
N LEU A 7 13.00 -10.91 17.75
CA LEU A 7 13.71 -12.07 17.20
C LEU A 7 14.99 -11.71 16.45
N ASP A 8 15.22 -10.43 16.15
CA ASP A 8 16.39 -9.89 15.44
C ASP A 8 16.79 -10.68 14.18
N ILE A 9 15.78 -11.24 13.51
CA ILE A 9 15.97 -12.17 12.38
C ILE A 9 16.12 -11.43 11.04
N LEU A 10 15.81 -10.13 11.04
CA LEU A 10 15.83 -9.31 9.84
C LEU A 10 17.27 -8.86 9.54
N PRO A 11 17.75 -9.03 8.30
CA PRO A 11 19.09 -8.57 7.94
C PRO A 11 19.20 -7.05 8.04
N ASP A 12 20.34 -6.57 8.54
CA ASP A 12 20.66 -5.15 8.56
C ASP A 12 20.76 -4.58 7.14
N ALA A 13 20.29 -3.34 6.97
CA ALA A 13 20.38 -2.62 5.70
C ALA A 13 21.86 -2.33 5.38
N SER A 14 22.41 -3.04 4.41
CA SER A 14 23.80 -2.93 3.96
C SER A 14 24.01 -1.82 2.92
N ASN A 15 22.94 -1.15 2.47
CA ASN A 15 22.90 -0.16 1.39
C ASN A 15 23.40 -0.70 0.04
N THR A 16 23.34 -2.01 -0.14
CA THR A 16 23.78 -2.69 -1.36
C THR A 16 22.64 -2.72 -2.38
N TRP A 17 22.95 -3.01 -3.65
CA TRP A 17 21.94 -3.09 -4.72
C TRP A 17 20.85 -4.14 -4.48
N THR A 18 21.16 -5.16 -3.68
CA THR A 18 20.21 -6.17 -3.19
C THR A 18 19.08 -5.55 -2.36
N ASP A 19 19.38 -4.53 -1.55
CA ASP A 19 18.42 -3.93 -0.62
C ASP A 19 17.35 -3.14 -1.38
N TYR A 20 17.76 -2.44 -2.45
CA TYR A 20 16.84 -1.74 -3.35
C TYR A 20 15.93 -2.70 -4.12
N LEU A 21 16.47 -3.84 -4.57
CA LEU A 21 15.67 -4.90 -5.20
C LEU A 21 14.66 -5.50 -4.22
N LEU A 22 15.09 -5.78 -2.99
CA LEU A 22 14.24 -6.34 -1.94
C LEU A 22 13.14 -5.35 -1.55
N LEU A 23 13.49 -4.07 -1.42
CA LEU A 23 12.55 -2.97 -1.19
C LEU A 23 11.49 -2.97 -2.30
N PHE A 24 11.91 -2.89 -3.57
CA PHE A 24 11.01 -2.84 -4.72
C PHE A 24 10.07 -4.06 -4.78
N LEU A 25 10.60 -5.25 -4.55
CA LEU A 25 9.82 -6.48 -4.47
C LEU A 25 8.81 -6.42 -3.31
N GLY A 26 9.22 -5.89 -2.16
CA GLY A 26 8.33 -5.62 -1.02
C GLY A 26 7.19 -4.68 -1.37
N ILE A 27 7.45 -3.59 -2.11
CA ILE A 27 6.39 -2.67 -2.59
C ILE A 27 5.38 -3.41 -3.45
N LEU A 28 5.87 -4.23 -4.39
CA LEU A 28 5.00 -5.02 -5.28
C LEU A 28 4.15 -6.00 -4.48
N LEU A 29 4.76 -6.75 -3.55
CA LEU A 29 4.05 -7.72 -2.70
C LEU A 29 2.99 -7.05 -1.82
N ILE A 30 3.32 -5.92 -1.19
CA ILE A 30 2.35 -5.16 -0.37
C ILE A 30 1.20 -4.63 -1.24
N GLY A 31 1.50 -4.09 -2.42
CA GLY A 31 0.49 -3.60 -3.34
C GLY A 31 -0.46 -4.70 -3.82
N LEU A 32 0.09 -5.86 -4.17
CA LEU A 32 -0.68 -7.03 -4.60
C LEU A 32 -1.48 -7.66 -3.46
N GLY A 33 -0.85 -7.86 -2.30
CA GLY A 33 -1.50 -8.43 -1.12
C GLY A 33 -2.62 -7.53 -0.61
N GLY A 34 -2.41 -6.22 -0.63
CA GLY A 34 -3.43 -5.25 -0.23
C GLY A 34 -4.66 -5.27 -1.14
N GLY A 35 -4.48 -5.33 -2.47
CA GLY A 35 -5.61 -5.43 -3.40
C GLY A 35 -6.37 -6.75 -3.27
N LEU A 36 -5.65 -7.86 -3.05
CA LEU A 36 -6.25 -9.17 -2.76
C LEU A 36 -7.08 -9.13 -1.47
N TYR A 37 -6.48 -8.70 -0.37
CA TYR A 37 -7.12 -8.56 0.94
C TYR A 37 -8.41 -7.73 0.87
N VAL A 38 -8.34 -6.53 0.27
CA VAL A 38 -9.50 -5.63 0.19
C VAL A 38 -10.58 -6.19 -0.74
N SER A 39 -10.21 -6.84 -1.85
CA SER A 39 -11.20 -7.44 -2.78
C SER A 39 -12.03 -8.58 -2.15
N GLY A 40 -11.52 -9.18 -1.07
CA GLY A 40 -12.24 -10.20 -0.29
C GLY A 40 -13.52 -9.68 0.35
N GLY A 41 -13.71 -8.35 0.47
CA GLY A 41 -14.95 -7.76 0.97
C GLY A 41 -15.23 -8.04 2.46
N VAL A 42 -14.24 -8.59 3.19
CA VAL A 42 -14.33 -8.94 4.62
C VAL A 42 -14.12 -7.72 5.54
N GLY A 43 -14.11 -6.52 4.95
CA GLY A 43 -13.73 -5.26 5.60
C GLY A 43 -12.28 -4.89 5.33
N ALA A 44 -12.06 -3.64 4.92
CA ALA A 44 -10.73 -3.06 4.78
C ALA A 44 -10.25 -2.50 6.13
N GLY A 45 -8.96 -2.64 6.43
CA GLY A 45 -8.35 -2.09 7.64
C GLY A 45 -8.53 -0.57 7.69
N PRO A 46 -8.49 0.07 8.88
CA PRO A 46 -8.91 1.47 9.07
C PRO A 46 -8.21 2.46 8.12
N ARG A 47 -6.93 2.26 7.82
CA ARG A 47 -6.18 3.09 6.87
C ARG A 47 -6.70 2.95 5.43
N ASP A 48 -6.84 1.71 4.96
CA ASP A 48 -7.28 1.44 3.58
C ASP A 48 -8.77 1.74 3.42
N GLY A 49 -9.58 1.47 4.45
CA GLY A 49 -10.99 1.85 4.53
C GLY A 49 -11.18 3.35 4.43
N PHE A 50 -10.38 4.15 5.13
CA PHE A 50 -10.42 5.62 5.02
C PHE A 50 -10.16 6.10 3.58
N MET A 51 -9.16 5.55 2.92
CA MET A 51 -8.85 5.88 1.52
C MET A 51 -9.97 5.46 0.55
N LEU A 52 -10.57 4.29 0.77
CA LEU A 52 -11.70 3.80 -0.01
C LEU A 52 -12.94 4.68 0.19
N SER A 53 -13.26 5.05 1.44
CA SER A 53 -14.37 5.96 1.74
C SER A 53 -14.18 7.36 1.13
N ILE A 54 -12.95 7.89 1.12
CA ILE A 54 -12.66 9.14 0.41
C ILE A 54 -12.88 8.97 -1.09
N SER A 55 -12.37 7.88 -1.68
CA SER A 55 -12.54 7.58 -3.10
C SER A 55 -14.03 7.48 -3.48
N GLU A 56 -14.84 6.82 -2.65
CA GLU A 56 -16.27 6.67 -2.86
C GLU A 56 -17.05 7.99 -2.73
N ARG A 57 -16.71 8.83 -1.73
CA ARG A 57 -17.37 10.13 -1.53
C ARG A 57 -16.96 11.21 -2.54
N THR A 58 -15.72 11.17 -3.02
CA THR A 58 -15.17 12.19 -3.93
C THR A 58 -15.25 11.80 -5.41
N GLY A 59 -15.54 10.53 -5.71
CA GLY A 59 -15.48 9.99 -7.08
C GLY A 59 -14.05 9.88 -7.64
N LEU A 60 -13.02 10.17 -6.84
CA LEU A 60 -11.63 10.01 -7.23
C LEU A 60 -11.26 8.53 -7.32
N SER A 61 -10.24 8.19 -8.09
CA SER A 61 -9.70 6.84 -8.09
C SER A 61 -9.04 6.50 -6.74
N VAL A 62 -9.10 5.23 -6.34
CA VAL A 62 -8.46 4.73 -5.11
C VAL A 62 -6.98 5.10 -5.03
N ALA A 63 -6.24 5.05 -6.16
CA ALA A 63 -4.84 5.48 -6.18
C ALA A 63 -4.68 6.98 -5.88
N LYS A 64 -5.53 7.85 -6.45
CA LYS A 64 -5.47 9.30 -6.20
C LYS A 64 -5.82 9.63 -4.75
N ALA A 65 -6.88 9.01 -4.22
CA ALA A 65 -7.26 9.17 -2.82
C ALA A 65 -6.11 8.75 -1.88
N ARG A 66 -5.48 7.60 -2.15
CA ARG A 66 -4.32 7.13 -1.40
C ARG A 66 -3.14 8.10 -1.50
N ILE A 67 -2.76 8.54 -2.70
CA ILE A 67 -1.64 9.50 -2.88
C ILE A 67 -1.89 10.79 -2.10
N MET A 68 -3.12 11.30 -2.10
CA MET A 68 -3.46 12.52 -1.38
C MET A 68 -3.34 12.34 0.13
N VAL A 69 -3.95 11.28 0.68
CA VAL A 69 -3.91 10.98 2.12
C VAL A 69 -2.48 10.75 2.58
N GLU A 70 -1.75 9.87 1.90
CA GLU A 70 -0.36 9.56 2.23
C GLU A 70 0.55 10.78 2.04
N GLY A 71 0.33 11.59 1.01
CA GLY A 71 1.06 12.84 0.79
C GLY A 71 0.85 13.85 1.92
N ILE A 72 -0.37 14.00 2.43
CA ILE A 72 -0.68 14.85 3.59
C ILE A 72 0.00 14.31 4.84
N VAL A 73 -0.11 13.01 5.11
CA VAL A 73 0.52 12.38 6.28
C VAL A 73 2.05 12.51 6.22
N LEU A 74 2.65 12.32 5.04
CA LEU A 74 4.08 12.52 4.83
C LEU A 74 4.49 13.98 5.04
N ALA A 75 3.73 14.94 4.54
CA ALA A 75 4.01 16.36 4.74
C ALA A 75 3.94 16.74 6.23
N ILE A 76 2.93 16.26 6.96
CA ILE A 76 2.82 16.46 8.40
C ILE A 76 3.99 15.80 9.13
N GLY A 77 4.31 14.54 8.80
CA GLY A 77 5.45 13.83 9.39
C GLY A 77 6.79 14.53 9.17
N PHE A 78 7.00 15.09 7.97
CA PHE A 78 8.19 15.87 7.65
C PHE A 78 8.24 17.17 8.46
N LEU A 79 7.12 17.90 8.58
CA LEU A 79 7.04 19.13 9.39
C LEU A 79 7.27 18.88 10.88
N LEU A 80 6.90 17.71 11.39
CA LEU A 80 7.17 17.28 12.76
C LEU A 80 8.61 16.79 12.99
N GLY A 81 9.47 16.84 11.96
CA GLY A 81 10.86 16.40 12.04
C GLY A 81 11.05 14.88 11.91
N GLY A 82 10.05 14.17 11.40
CA GLY A 82 10.15 12.72 11.13
C GLY A 82 11.15 12.39 10.02
N PRO A 83 11.76 11.19 10.03
CA PRO A 83 12.72 10.74 9.04
C PRO A 83 12.03 10.41 7.69
N VAL A 84 11.56 11.44 6.98
CA VAL A 84 10.94 11.30 5.67
C VAL A 84 12.00 11.53 4.60
N PHE A 85 12.28 10.47 3.83
CA PHE A 85 13.25 10.52 2.74
C PHE A 85 12.55 10.53 1.38
N TRP A 86 13.29 10.90 0.33
CA TRP A 86 12.82 10.85 -1.06
C TRP A 86 12.28 9.47 -1.46
N ALA A 87 12.88 8.40 -0.91
CA ALA A 87 12.42 7.03 -1.12
C ALA A 87 10.96 6.83 -0.67
N THR A 88 10.51 7.49 0.39
CA THR A 88 9.14 7.38 0.90
C THR A 88 8.12 8.01 -0.05
N PHE A 89 8.47 9.14 -0.68
CA PHE A 89 7.62 9.74 -1.71
C PHE A 89 7.51 8.83 -2.95
N ILE A 90 8.64 8.32 -3.42
CA ILE A 90 8.70 7.40 -4.56
C ILE A 90 7.91 6.13 -4.27
N TYR A 91 8.06 5.57 -3.07
CA TYR A 91 7.32 4.42 -2.58
C TYR A 91 5.80 4.66 -2.67
N THR A 92 5.31 5.77 -2.13
CA THR A 92 3.89 6.10 -2.12
C THR A 92 3.32 6.25 -3.53
N LEU A 93 4.09 6.88 -4.44
CA LEU A 93 3.71 7.05 -5.84
C LEU A 93 3.68 5.74 -6.62
N ILE A 94 4.56 4.79 -6.31
CA ILE A 94 4.60 3.47 -6.97
C ILE A 94 3.54 2.53 -6.39
N LEU A 95 3.42 2.46 -5.07
CA LEU A 95 2.50 1.56 -4.38
C LEU A 95 1.04 1.82 -4.75
N SER A 96 0.66 3.09 -4.84
CA SER A 96 -0.73 3.51 -5.04
C SER A 96 -1.36 2.98 -6.35
N PRO A 97 -0.75 3.14 -7.53
CA PRO A 97 -1.26 2.56 -8.77
C PRO A 97 -1.19 1.03 -8.78
N ILE A 98 -0.15 0.41 -8.19
CA ILE A 98 -0.06 -1.06 -8.07
C ILE A 98 -1.24 -1.60 -7.27
N PHE A 99 -1.53 -0.97 -6.12
CA PHE A 99 -2.65 -1.36 -5.28
C PHE A 99 -3.98 -1.19 -6.00
N GLN A 100 -4.20 -0.08 -6.70
CA GLN A 100 -5.43 0.10 -7.47
C GLN A 100 -5.57 -0.95 -8.58
N PHE A 101 -4.49 -1.25 -9.30
CA PHE A 101 -4.48 -2.28 -10.32
C PHE A 101 -4.82 -3.65 -9.72
N SER A 102 -4.15 -4.01 -8.63
CA SER A 102 -4.38 -5.25 -7.90
C SER A 102 -5.83 -5.38 -7.43
N LEU A 103 -6.37 -4.33 -6.80
CA LEU A 103 -7.76 -4.31 -6.34
C LEU A 103 -8.74 -4.54 -7.49
N LYS A 104 -8.57 -3.85 -8.63
CA LYS A 104 -9.41 -4.05 -9.81
C LYS A 104 -9.28 -5.46 -10.38
N PHE A 105 -8.06 -5.99 -10.42
CA PHE A 105 -7.79 -7.33 -10.94
C PHE A 105 -8.49 -8.40 -10.09
N PHE A 106 -8.28 -8.39 -8.77
CA PHE A 106 -8.87 -9.38 -7.88
C PHE A 106 -10.38 -9.23 -7.72
N THR A 107 -10.92 -8.00 -7.73
CA THR A 107 -12.37 -7.77 -7.72
C THR A 107 -13.03 -8.34 -8.99
N ARG A 108 -12.41 -8.16 -10.17
CA ARG A 108 -12.90 -8.77 -11.42
C ARG A 108 -12.79 -10.29 -11.40
N LEU A 109 -11.70 -10.84 -10.86
CA LEU A 109 -11.51 -12.28 -10.74
C LEU A 109 -12.60 -12.89 -9.84
N ARG A 110 -12.86 -12.28 -8.69
CA ARG A 110 -13.93 -12.67 -7.78
C ARG A 110 -15.29 -12.67 -8.48
N SER A 111 -15.65 -11.57 -9.15
CA SER A 111 -16.92 -11.46 -9.86
C SER A 111 -17.11 -12.55 -10.93
N LYS A 112 -16.04 -12.97 -11.62
CA LYS A 112 -16.09 -14.09 -12.57
C LYS A 112 -16.30 -15.45 -11.90
N LEU A 113 -15.76 -15.64 -10.69
CA LEU A 113 -15.93 -16.89 -9.92
C LEU A 113 -17.32 -16.99 -9.30
N GLU A 114 -17.87 -15.86 -8.83
CA GLU A 114 -19.22 -15.79 -8.26
C GLU A 114 -20.33 -15.80 -9.34
N GLY A 115 -20.08 -15.19 -10.51
CA GLY A 115 -21.02 -15.14 -11.65
C GLY A 115 -21.00 -16.37 -12.57
N GLY A 116 -20.40 -17.48 -12.12
CA GLY A 116 -20.36 -18.77 -12.82
C GLY A 116 -21.54 -19.70 -12.53
N TYR A 117 -22.65 -19.17 -12.02
CA TYR A 117 -23.93 -19.85 -11.82
C TYR A 117 -25.08 -18.98 -12.33
#